data_AF-A0A314LAM6-F1
#
_entry.id   AF-A0A314LAM6-F1
#
_cell.length_a   1.000
_cell.length_b   1.000
_cell.length_c   1.000
_cell.angle_alpha   90.00
_cell.angle_beta   90.00
_cell.angle_gamma   90.00
#
_symmetry.space_group_name_H-M   'P 1'
#
loop_
_entity.id
_entity.type
_entity.pdbx_description
1 polymer ?
#
loop_
_entity_poly.entity_id
_entity_poly.type
_entity_poly.pdbx_seq_one_letter_code
_entity_poly.pdbx_strand_id
1 'polypeptide(L)'
;MNKIMACNRIIELEQICVFFFILSMTLVNCTTYPPSVEEGCYCECIDYWVMYYDDIPTPEAGRMCREGSVPNFHCDLKDFYDRALDKTPFLEFPDC
;
A
#
# COMPACT_ATOMS: atom_id res chain seq x y z
N MET A 1 49.33 -11.90 2.58
CA MET A 1 48.20 -12.59 1.93
C MET A 1 46.86 -12.53 2.70
N ASN A 2 46.82 -12.12 3.98
CA ASN A 2 45.55 -12.05 4.74
C ASN A 2 44.74 -10.74 4.58
N LYS A 3 45.38 -9.63 4.20
CA LYS A 3 44.69 -8.32 4.02
C LYS A 3 43.79 -8.28 2.77
N ILE A 4 44.20 -8.92 1.68
CA ILE A 4 43.46 -8.91 0.40
C ILE A 4 42.13 -9.68 0.54
N MET A 5 42.16 -10.82 1.25
CA MET A 5 40.98 -11.63 1.51
C MET A 5 39.96 -10.91 2.42
N ALA A 6 40.44 -10.08 3.35
CA ALA A 6 39.58 -9.27 4.23
C ALA A 6 38.93 -8.09 3.49
N CYS A 7 39.67 -7.40 2.60
CA CYS A 7 39.11 -6.36 1.73
C CYS A 7 37.97 -6.90 0.86
N ASN A 8 38.17 -8.06 0.21
CA ASN A 8 37.14 -8.64 -0.65
C ASN A 8 35.89 -9.04 0.15
N ARG A 9 36.05 -9.59 1.36
CA ARG A 9 34.93 -9.94 2.25
C ARG A 9 34.13 -8.71 2.73
N ILE A 10 34.78 -7.56 2.95
CA ILE A 10 34.08 -6.32 3.33
C ILE A 10 33.24 -5.81 2.16
N ILE A 11 33.79 -5.83 0.95
CA ILE A 11 33.09 -5.41 -0.27
C ILE A 11 31.89 -6.32 -0.56
N GLU A 12 32.05 -7.64 -0.39
CA GLU A 12 30.95 -8.60 -0.52
C GLU A 12 29.85 -8.36 0.54
N LEU A 13 30.22 -8.02 1.79
CA LEU A 13 29.26 -7.71 2.84
C LEU A 13 28.46 -6.43 2.52
N GLU A 14 29.13 -5.39 2.03
CA GLU A 14 28.49 -4.14 1.62
C GLU A 14 27.50 -4.36 0.47
N GLN A 15 27.88 -5.18 -0.54
CA GLN A 15 26.99 -5.53 -1.64
C GLN A 15 25.75 -6.28 -1.16
N ILE A 16 25.90 -7.23 -0.24
CA ILE A 16 24.77 -7.96 0.37
C ILE A 16 23.86 -6.99 1.13
N CYS A 17 24.42 -6.10 1.95
CA CYS A 17 23.64 -5.11 2.70
C CYS A 17 22.85 -4.15 1.79
N VAL A 18 23.45 -3.68 0.70
CA VAL A 18 22.76 -2.83 -0.28
C VAL A 18 21.65 -3.61 -0.99
N PHE A 19 21.89 -4.88 -1.34
CA PHE A 19 20.87 -5.73 -1.94
C PHE A 19 19.68 -5.96 -1.00
N PHE A 20 19.94 -6.25 0.29
CA PHE A 20 18.90 -6.38 1.30
C PHE A 20 18.17 -5.06 1.55
N PHE A 21 18.86 -3.92 1.51
CA PHE A 21 18.24 -2.60 1.63
C PHE A 21 17.29 -2.31 0.46
N ILE A 22 17.74 -2.55 -0.78
CA ILE A 22 16.91 -2.41 -1.98
C ILE A 22 15.70 -3.33 -1.90
N LEU A 23 15.90 -4.61 -1.55
CA LEU A 23 14.82 -5.58 -1.36
C LEU A 23 13.85 -5.16 -0.25
N SER A 24 14.34 -4.58 0.85
CA SER A 24 13.49 -4.08 1.92
C SER A 24 12.64 -2.88 1.49
N MET A 25 13.17 -2.01 0.63
CA MET A 25 12.44 -0.87 0.08
C MET A 25 11.43 -1.28 -0.99
N THR A 26 11.70 -2.34 -1.76
CA THR A 26 10.75 -2.88 -2.75
C THR A 26 9.70 -3.82 -2.15
N LEU A 27 9.96 -4.41 -0.98
CA LEU A 27 8.99 -5.24 -0.23
C LEU A 27 8.02 -4.41 0.62
N VAL A 28 8.30 -3.13 0.85
CA VAL A 28 7.25 -2.19 1.23
C VAL A 28 6.41 -2.02 -0.03
N ASN A 29 5.34 -2.80 -0.10
CA ASN A 29 4.32 -2.78 -1.14
C ASN A 29 3.65 -1.40 -1.12
N CYS A 30 4.33 -0.38 -1.66
CA CYS A 30 3.80 0.95 -1.87
C CYS A 30 2.90 0.89 -3.11
N THR A 31 1.80 0.12 -3.04
CA THR A 31 0.67 0.32 -3.94
C THR A 31 0.04 1.65 -3.57
N THR A 32 0.61 2.72 -4.10
CA THR A 32 0.00 4.05 -4.07
C THR A 32 -1.10 4.02 -5.13
N TYR A 33 -2.35 3.85 -4.69
CA TYR A 33 -3.49 3.90 -5.59
C TYR A 33 -3.72 5.33 -6.09
N PRO A 34 -4.36 5.51 -7.26
CA PRO A 34 -4.78 6.83 -7.71
C PRO A 34 -5.68 7.51 -6.68
N PRO A 35 -5.67 8.86 -6.59
CA PRO A 35 -6.52 9.59 -5.64
C PRO A 35 -8.01 9.24 -5.75
N SER A 36 -8.51 8.94 -6.95
CA SER A 36 -9.90 8.53 -7.18
C SER A 36 -10.23 7.19 -6.52
N VAL A 37 -9.30 6.24 -6.53
CA VAL A 37 -9.48 4.93 -5.89
C VAL A 37 -9.39 5.07 -4.36
N GLU A 38 -8.44 5.87 -3.86
CA GLU A 38 -8.32 6.14 -2.42
C GLU A 38 -9.55 6.85 -1.87
N GLU A 39 -10.07 7.87 -2.54
CA GLU A 39 -11.27 8.59 -2.13
C GLU A 39 -12.52 7.71 -2.23
N GLY A 40 -12.62 6.88 -3.28
CA GLY A 40 -13.70 5.90 -3.40
C GLY A 40 -13.73 4.92 -2.24
N CYS A 41 -12.58 4.35 -1.86
CA CYS A 41 -12.48 3.48 -0.69
C CYS A 41 -12.80 4.18 0.63
N TYR A 42 -12.42 5.45 0.77
CA TYR A 42 -12.76 6.24 1.94
C TYR A 42 -14.28 6.38 2.07
N CYS A 43 -14.99 6.68 0.98
CA CYS A 43 -16.46 6.78 0.96
C CYS A 43 -17.12 5.43 1.30
N GLU A 44 -16.71 4.33 0.66
CA GLU A 44 -17.23 2.99 0.97
C GLU A 44 -17.03 2.61 2.44
N CYS A 45 -15.89 3.01 3.03
CA CYS A 45 -15.61 2.77 4.44
C CYS A 45 -16.54 3.55 5.37
N ILE A 46 -16.83 4.81 5.04
CA ILE A 46 -17.76 5.64 5.79
C ILE A 46 -19.18 5.07 5.70
N ASP A 47 -19.62 4.65 4.52
CA ASP A 47 -20.94 4.03 4.35
C ASP A 47 -21.05 2.73 5.13
N TYR A 48 -20.03 1.88 5.09
CA TYR A 48 -19.95 0.68 5.92
C TYR A 48 -20.05 1.03 7.41
N TRP A 49 -19.35 2.08 7.86
CA TRP A 49 -19.40 2.51 9.25
C TRP A 49 -20.83 2.89 9.67
N VAL A 50 -21.49 3.75 8.89
CA VAL A 50 -22.86 4.18 9.15
C VAL A 50 -23.81 2.98 9.18
N MET A 51 -23.68 2.05 8.24
CA MET A 51 -24.55 0.88 8.17
C MET A 51 -24.34 -0.10 9.32
N TYR A 52 -23.09 -0.34 9.74
CA TYR A 52 -22.78 -1.38 10.72
C TYR A 52 -22.87 -0.90 12.16
N TYR A 53 -22.46 0.34 12.42
CA TYR A 53 -22.46 0.93 13.76
C TYR A 53 -23.70 1.79 14.05
N ASP A 54 -24.53 2.08 13.03
CA ASP A 54 -25.73 2.93 13.12
C ASP A 54 -25.44 4.29 13.79
N ASP A 55 -24.29 4.87 13.45
CA ASP A 55 -23.76 6.08 14.08
C ASP A 55 -23.21 7.06 13.04
N ILE A 56 -23.23 8.35 13.39
CA ILE A 56 -22.66 9.42 12.56
C ILE A 56 -21.13 9.26 12.57
N PRO A 57 -20.47 9.27 11.40
CA PRO A 57 -19.03 9.11 11.35
C PRO A 57 -18.32 10.21 12.14
N THR A 58 -17.55 9.79 13.15
CA THR A 58 -16.71 10.70 13.92
C THR A 58 -15.43 11.01 13.15
N PRO A 59 -14.69 12.07 13.52
CA PRO A 59 -13.36 12.33 12.95
C PRO A 59 -12.40 11.14 13.11
N GLU A 60 -12.55 10.35 14.16
CA GLU A 60 -11.75 9.15 14.38
C GLU A 60 -12.13 8.03 13.40
N ALA A 61 -13.42 7.82 13.11
CA ALA A 61 -13.86 6.90 12.06
C ALA A 61 -13.28 7.32 10.69
N GLY A 62 -13.32 8.62 10.37
CA GLY A 62 -12.71 9.15 9.16
C GLY A 62 -11.20 8.91 9.08
N ARG A 63 -10.47 9.06 10.20
CA ARG A 63 -9.05 8.72 10.28
C ARG A 63 -8.82 7.22 10.04
N MET A 64 -9.60 6.36 10.71
CA MET A 64 -9.47 4.91 10.57
C MET A 64 -9.74 4.45 9.13
N CYS A 65 -10.71 5.06 8.45
CA CYS A 65 -10.99 4.78 7.05
C CYS A 65 -9.82 5.16 6.12
N ARG A 66 -9.17 6.30 6.34
CA ARG A 66 -7.98 6.69 5.55
C ARG A 66 -6.76 5.80 5.84
N GLU A 67 -6.63 5.32 7.07
CA GLU A 67 -5.53 4.45 7.48
C GLU A 67 -5.77 2.97 7.16
N GLY A 68 -6.97 2.61 6.67
CA GLY A 68 -7.35 1.23 6.41
C GLY A 68 -7.42 0.37 7.67
N SER A 69 -7.77 0.96 8.82
CA SER A 69 -7.76 0.29 10.13
C SER A 69 -9.16 -0.07 10.64
N VAL A 70 -10.22 0.12 9.83
CA VAL A 70 -11.59 -0.26 10.19
C VAL A 70 -11.74 -1.80 10.15
N PRO A 71 -12.14 -2.44 11.26
CA PRO A 71 -12.27 -3.89 11.32
C PRO A 71 -13.32 -4.43 10.35
N ASN A 72 -12.98 -5.52 9.67
CA ASN A 72 -13.84 -6.24 8.70
C ASN A 72 -14.29 -5.43 7.48
N PHE A 73 -13.83 -4.18 7.34
CA PHE A 73 -14.01 -3.42 6.12
C PHE A 73 -12.95 -3.85 5.10
N HIS A 74 -13.40 -4.10 3.88
CA HIS A 74 -12.56 -4.40 2.73
C HIS A 74 -13.03 -3.52 1.57
N CYS A 75 -12.08 -2.86 0.88
CA CYS A 75 -12.41 -1.99 -0.24
C CYS A 75 -12.33 -2.75 -1.56
N ASP A 76 -13.48 -3.03 -2.16
CA ASP A 76 -13.57 -3.75 -3.44
C ASP A 76 -13.03 -2.94 -4.63
N LEU A 77 -12.98 -1.61 -4.51
CA LEU A 77 -12.47 -0.72 -5.55
C LEU A 77 -10.96 -0.89 -5.78
N LYS A 78 -10.18 -1.10 -4.70
CA LYS A 78 -8.74 -1.41 -4.79
C LYS A 78 -8.51 -2.75 -5.46
N ASP A 79 -9.27 -3.77 -5.07
CA ASP A 79 -9.24 -5.08 -5.72
C ASP A 79 -9.60 -5.02 -7.22
N PHE A 80 -10.59 -4.18 -7.58
CA PHE A 80 -10.94 -3.97 -8.98
C PHE A 80 -9.80 -3.30 -9.74
N TYR A 81 -9.19 -2.27 -9.14
CA TYR A 81 -8.04 -1.57 -9.71
C TYR A 81 -6.85 -2.51 -9.93
N ASP A 82 -6.49 -3.32 -8.94
CA ASP A 82 -5.39 -4.29 -9.02
C ASP A 82 -5.65 -5.31 -10.14
N ARG A 83 -6.87 -5.84 -10.22
CA ARG A 83 -7.27 -6.76 -11.31
C ARG A 83 -7.25 -6.09 -12.68
N ALA A 84 -7.48 -4.78 -12.77
CA ALA A 84 -7.46 -4.02 -14.01
C ALA A 84 -6.03 -3.73 -14.47
N LEU A 85 -5.12 -3.42 -13.53
CA LEU A 85 -3.68 -3.26 -13.79
C LEU A 85 -3.05 -4.57 -14.27
N ASP A 86 -3.40 -5.70 -13.65
CA ASP A 86 -2.92 -7.03 -14.07
C ASP A 86 -3.37 -7.39 -15.50
N LYS A 87 -4.42 -6.75 -16.00
CA LYS A 87 -4.99 -7.01 -17.34
C LYS A 87 -4.63 -5.95 -18.38
N THR A 88 -4.19 -4.75 -17.98
CA THR A 88 -3.98 -3.62 -18.90
C THR A 88 -3.14 -2.50 -18.25
N PRO A 89 -2.04 -2.03 -18.87
CA PRO A 89 -1.17 -1.00 -18.28
C PRO A 89 -1.69 0.45 -18.35
N PHE A 90 -2.87 0.71 -18.92
CA PHE A 90 -3.41 2.07 -19.03
C PHE A 90 -4.94 2.06 -18.97
N LEU A 91 -5.51 2.38 -17.80
CA LEU A 91 -6.93 2.73 -17.68
C LEU A 91 -7.03 4.02 -16.86
N GLU A 92 -7.36 5.10 -17.57
CA GLU A 92 -7.87 6.34 -16.97
C GLU A 92 -9.27 6.04 -16.40
N PHE A 93 -9.43 6.21 -15.09
CA PHE A 93 -10.72 6.10 -14.42
C PHE A 93 -11.44 7.46 -14.48
N PRO A 94 -12.77 7.49 -14.66
CA PRO A 94 -13.52 8.74 -14.71
C PRO A 94 -13.47 9.44 -13.35
N ASP A 95 -13.24 10.75 -13.41
CA ASP A 95 -13.38 11.64 -12.25
C ASP A 95 -14.85 11.67 -11.80
N CYS A 96 -15.05 11.63 -10.49
CA CYS A 96 -16.35 11.87 -9.85
C CYS A 96 -16.87 13.29 -10.13
#